data_AF-A0A2L2YWU7-F1
#
_entry.id   AF-A0A2L2YWU7-F1
#
_cell.length_a   1.000
_cell.length_b   1.000
_cell.length_c   1.000
_cell.angle_alpha   90.00
_cell.angle_beta   90.00
_cell.angle_gamma   90.00
#
_symmetry.space_group_name_H-M   'P 1'
#
loop_
_entity.id
_entity.type
_entity.pdbx_description
1 polymer ?
#
loop_
_entity_poly.entity_id
_entity_poly.type
_entity_poly.pdbx_seq_one_letter_code
_entity_poly.pdbx_strand_id
1 'polypeptide(L)'
;AYYVIFLSYKADKPSFFDDPIQSILAMFIMSLSEFGDTYEQFNYTAHPNIAKVIFIMYMAIVALLLINMLIAMMGKTYQDIAERKNEWMRQWARIVLVVERGVPPAICLQQQRNYSQAMADGRRALVLRLEHNEAEKEELRCISEMRTSNLESRNRRKKLFEEKKRNIK
;
A
#
# COMPACT_ATOMS: atom_id res chain seq x y z
N ALA A 1 31.95 12.29 -13.58
CA ALA A 1 32.06 13.61 -14.23
C ALA A 1 32.55 14.68 -13.24
N TYR A 2 31.86 14.90 -12.12
CA TYR A 2 32.23 15.91 -11.12
C TYR A 2 33.64 15.76 -10.53
N TYR A 3 34.04 14.55 -10.17
CA TYR A 3 35.41 14.27 -9.72
C TYR A 3 36.48 14.80 -10.70
N VAL A 4 36.29 14.55 -12.00
CA VAL A 4 37.23 14.98 -13.06
C VAL A 4 37.25 16.50 -13.22
N ILE A 5 36.12 17.17 -12.99
CA ILE A 5 36.01 18.63 -13.06
C ILE A 5 36.73 19.27 -11.86
N PHE A 6 36.59 18.68 -10.67
CA PHE A 6 37.23 19.17 -9.44
C PHE A 6 38.73 18.85 -9.32
N LEU A 7 39.26 17.89 -10.09
CA LEU A 7 40.73 17.73 -10.22
C LEU A 7 41.43 19.00 -10.75
N SER A 8 40.69 19.93 -11.39
CA SER A 8 41.19 21.20 -11.89
C SER A 8 40.88 22.40 -10.97
N TYR A 9 40.50 22.13 -9.72
CA TYR A 9 40.18 23.14 -8.72
C TYR A 9 41.46 23.84 -8.21
N LYS A 10 41.46 25.19 -8.21
CA LYS A 10 42.64 26.02 -7.90
C LYS A 10 42.47 26.92 -6.67
N ALA A 11 41.53 26.61 -5.77
CA ALA A 11 41.27 27.43 -4.58
C ALA A 11 41.88 26.83 -3.30
N ASP A 12 42.33 27.72 -2.40
CA ASP A 12 43.02 27.45 -1.13
C ASP A 12 42.12 26.86 -0.02
N LYS A 13 40.90 26.44 -0.38
CA LYS A 13 39.93 25.81 0.53
C LYS A 13 39.83 24.32 0.21
N PRO A 14 39.79 23.41 1.19
CA PRO A 14 39.63 21.98 0.92
C PRO A 14 38.31 21.75 0.18
N SER A 15 38.39 21.01 -0.94
CA SER A 15 37.21 20.70 -1.75
C SER A 15 36.61 19.39 -1.26
N PHE A 16 35.27 19.31 -1.15
CA PHE A 16 34.58 18.06 -0.78
C PHE A 16 34.66 16.97 -1.88
N PHE A 17 35.36 17.25 -2.98
CA PHE A 17 35.39 16.44 -4.20
C PHE A 17 36.77 15.82 -4.49
N ASP A 18 37.68 15.84 -3.52
CA ASP A 18 39.06 15.34 -3.68
C ASP A 18 39.13 13.81 -3.82
N ASP A 19 38.19 13.07 -3.21
CA ASP A 19 38.09 11.62 -3.32
C ASP A 19 36.91 11.19 -4.20
N PRO A 20 37.03 10.12 -5.02
CA PRO A 20 35.93 9.61 -5.84
C PRO A 20 34.69 9.19 -5.03
N ILE A 21 34.89 8.60 -3.86
CA ILE A 21 33.80 8.14 -2.98
C ILE A 21 33.14 9.33 -2.28
N GLN A 22 33.94 10.27 -1.78
CA GLN A 22 33.43 11.50 -1.17
C GLN A 22 32.67 12.34 -2.18
N SER A 23 33.13 12.38 -3.44
CA SER A 23 32.44 13.07 -4.54
C SER A 23 31.02 12.53 -4.79
N ILE A 24 30.82 11.21 -4.70
CA ILE A 24 29.48 10.59 -4.88
C ILE A 24 28.56 11.01 -3.73
N LEU A 25 29.06 10.95 -2.50
CA LEU A 25 28.31 11.34 -1.32
C LEU A 25 28.00 12.84 -1.30
N ALA A 26 28.97 13.68 -1.69
CA ALA A 26 28.81 15.11 -1.83
C ALA A 26 27.76 15.46 -2.90
N MET A 27 27.76 14.78 -4.05
CA MET A 27 26.71 14.97 -5.08
C MET A 27 25.31 14.56 -4.59
N PHE A 28 25.22 13.53 -3.74
CA PHE A 28 23.95 13.11 -3.14
C PHE A 28 23.44 14.14 -2.12
N ILE A 29 24.30 14.57 -1.18
CA ILE A 29 23.94 15.59 -0.17
C ILE A 29 23.61 16.93 -0.84
N MET A 30 24.41 17.33 -1.83
CA MET A 30 24.13 18.51 -2.65
C MET A 30 22.74 18.41 -3.26
N SER A 31 22.36 17.27 -3.88
CA SER A 31 21.03 17.08 -4.49
C SER A 31 19.83 17.16 -3.52
N LEU A 32 20.06 17.05 -2.21
CA LEU A 32 19.01 17.04 -1.19
C LEU A 32 18.75 18.42 -0.57
N SER A 33 19.77 19.27 -0.37
CA SER A 33 19.54 20.54 0.33
C SER A 33 20.62 21.63 0.18
N GLU A 34 21.87 21.31 -0.14
CA GLU A 34 23.00 22.26 0.01
C GLU A 34 23.65 22.63 -1.33
N PHE A 35 23.06 23.62 -2.00
CA PHE A 35 23.45 24.04 -3.36
C PHE A 35 24.26 25.34 -3.43
N GLY A 36 24.14 26.21 -2.42
CA GLY A 36 24.71 27.57 -2.45
C GLY A 36 26.24 27.55 -2.44
N ASP A 37 26.83 26.92 -1.43
CA ASP A 37 28.27 26.89 -1.21
C ASP A 37 29.03 26.11 -2.30
N THR A 38 28.39 25.07 -2.83
CA THR A 38 28.93 24.23 -3.90
C THR A 38 28.81 24.90 -5.27
N TYR A 39 27.78 25.74 -5.49
CA TYR A 39 27.66 26.57 -6.69
C TYR A 39 28.77 27.63 -6.79
N GLU A 40 29.16 28.23 -5.67
CA GLU A 40 30.29 29.17 -5.63
C GLU A 40 31.63 28.49 -5.93
N GLN A 41 31.81 27.25 -5.46
CA GLN A 41 33.02 26.46 -5.70
C GLN A 41 33.27 26.18 -7.19
N PHE A 42 32.22 26.05 -8.01
CA PHE A 42 32.36 25.86 -9.46
C PHE A 42 33.01 27.04 -10.19
N ASN A 43 33.00 28.24 -9.61
CA ASN A 43 33.67 29.41 -10.21
C ASN A 43 35.21 29.32 -10.10
N TYR A 44 35.74 28.49 -9.20
CA TYR A 44 37.17 28.31 -8.97
C TYR A 44 37.79 27.16 -9.76
N THR A 45 37.01 26.51 -10.62
CA THR A 45 37.44 25.44 -11.53
C THR A 45 37.86 26.02 -12.89
N ALA A 46 38.77 25.37 -13.61
CA ALA A 46 39.24 25.80 -14.94
C ALA A 46 38.14 25.99 -15.99
N HIS A 47 37.01 25.28 -15.87
CA HIS A 47 35.89 25.33 -16.82
C HIS A 47 34.53 25.55 -16.11
N PRO A 48 34.24 26.78 -15.63
CA PRO A 48 33.07 27.05 -14.80
C PRO A 48 31.74 26.89 -15.58
N ASN A 49 31.71 27.25 -16.86
CA ASN A 49 30.50 27.17 -17.69
C ASN A 49 30.08 25.71 -17.94
N ILE A 50 31.04 24.84 -18.23
CA ILE A 50 30.79 23.41 -18.46
C ILE A 50 30.31 22.74 -17.17
N ALA A 51 30.91 23.06 -16.02
CA ALA A 51 30.49 22.55 -14.72
C ALA A 51 29.03 22.92 -14.39
N LYS A 52 28.63 24.17 -14.65
CA LYS A 52 27.25 24.66 -14.43
C LYS A 52 26.22 23.98 -15.33
N VAL A 53 26.54 23.77 -16.61
CA VAL A 53 25.61 23.08 -17.54
C VAL A 53 25.40 21.62 -17.15
N ILE A 54 26.48 20.91 -16.81
CA ILE A 54 26.39 19.52 -16.32
C ILE A 54 25.60 19.46 -15.01
N PHE A 55 25.68 20.51 -14.19
CA PHE A 55 24.97 20.59 -12.90
C PHE A 55 23.47 20.70 -13.06
N ILE A 56 23.04 21.61 -13.93
CA ILE A 56 21.62 21.77 -14.24
C ILE A 56 21.06 20.48 -14.85
N MET A 57 21.81 19.84 -15.75
CA MET A 57 21.40 18.56 -16.36
C MET A 57 21.28 17.44 -15.33
N TYR A 58 22.25 17.31 -14.42
CA TYR A 58 22.20 16.34 -13.32
C TYR A 58 20.99 16.57 -12.41
N MET A 59 20.74 17.83 -11.99
CA MET A 59 19.60 18.18 -11.15
C MET A 59 18.26 17.86 -11.83
N ALA A 60 18.14 18.14 -13.13
CA ALA A 60 16.93 17.81 -13.89
C ALA A 60 16.69 16.29 -13.96
N ILE A 61 17.74 15.49 -14.21
CA ILE A 61 17.63 14.03 -14.28
C ILE A 61 17.25 13.45 -12.90
N VAL A 62 17.89 13.89 -11.82
CA VAL A 62 17.58 13.43 -10.46
C VAL A 62 16.14 13.77 -10.08
N ALA A 63 15.69 15.00 -10.36
CA ALA A 63 14.31 15.40 -10.08
C ALA A 63 13.28 14.55 -10.86
N LEU A 64 13.52 14.33 -12.16
CA LEU A 64 12.64 13.49 -12.99
C LEU A 64 12.61 12.03 -12.50
N LEU A 65 13.76 11.46 -12.12
CA LEU A 65 13.82 10.10 -11.57
C LEU A 65 13.11 9.97 -10.24
N LEU A 66 13.29 10.92 -9.32
CA LEU A 66 12.62 10.92 -8.02
C LEU A 66 11.10 11.02 -8.17
N ILE A 67 10.61 11.92 -9.04
CA ILE A 67 9.18 12.05 -9.31
C ILE A 67 8.62 10.76 -9.91
N ASN A 68 9.31 10.18 -10.88
CA ASN A 68 8.88 8.93 -11.52
C ASN A 68 8.79 7.78 -10.51
N MET A 69 9.76 7.67 -9.59
CA MET A 69 9.75 6.63 -8.56
C MET A 69 8.72 6.90 -7.46
N LEU A 70 8.50 8.16 -7.10
CA LEU A 70 7.50 8.56 -6.12
C LEU A 70 6.08 8.23 -6.63
N ILE A 71 5.77 8.63 -7.87
CA ILE A 71 4.47 8.33 -8.49
C ILE A 71 4.30 6.84 -8.72
N ALA A 72 5.34 6.10 -9.12
CA ALA A 72 5.26 4.65 -9.29
C ALA A 72 4.96 3.92 -7.96
N MET A 73 5.61 4.33 -6.86
CA MET A 73 5.37 3.74 -5.54
C MET A 73 4.00 4.12 -4.98
N MET A 74 3.56 5.36 -5.16
CA MET A 74 2.23 5.82 -4.77
C MET A 74 1.13 5.21 -5.65
N GLY A 75 1.41 4.99 -6.94
CA GLY A 75 0.48 4.40 -7.90
C GLY A 75 0.18 2.93 -7.59
N LYS A 76 1.22 2.13 -7.28
CA LYS A 76 1.02 0.73 -6.86
C LYS A 76 0.27 0.63 -5.52
N THR A 77 0.61 1.46 -4.54
CA THR A 77 -0.07 1.43 -3.23
C THR A 77 -1.48 1.96 -3.32
N TYR A 78 -1.76 2.92 -4.22
CA TYR A 78 -3.11 3.37 -4.49
C TYR A 78 -3.98 2.27 -5.10
N GLN A 79 -3.45 1.51 -6.06
CA GLN A 79 -4.15 0.35 -6.63
C GLN A 79 -4.43 -0.72 -5.56
N ASP A 80 -3.44 -1.07 -4.74
CA ASP A 80 -3.62 -2.02 -3.63
C ASP A 80 -4.69 -1.56 -2.62
N ILE A 81 -4.75 -0.26 -2.32
CA ILE A 81 -5.77 0.32 -1.43
C ILE A 81 -7.15 0.35 -2.10
N ALA A 82 -7.22 0.63 -3.40
CA ALA A 82 -8.47 0.66 -4.15
C ALA A 82 -9.13 -0.73 -4.28
N GLU A 83 -8.33 -1.80 -4.32
CA GLU A 83 -8.83 -3.18 -4.27
C GLU A 83 -9.44 -3.53 -2.91
N ARG A 84 -9.01 -2.87 -1.83
CA ARG A 84 -9.47 -3.10 -0.45
C ARG A 84 -10.72 -2.27 -0.10
N LYS A 85 -11.74 -2.31 -0.97
CA LYS A 85 -13.00 -1.53 -0.81
C LYS A 85 -13.75 -1.76 0.50
N ASN A 86 -13.52 -2.87 1.21
CA ASN A 86 -14.24 -3.19 2.46
C ASN A 86 -13.48 -2.80 3.74
N GLU A 87 -12.34 -2.09 3.64
CA GLU A 87 -11.59 -1.66 4.84
C GLU A 87 -12.36 -0.62 5.65
N TRP A 88 -13.05 0.31 5.01
CA TRP A 88 -13.84 1.34 5.71
C TRP A 88 -14.95 0.70 6.56
N MET A 89 -15.65 -0.30 6.02
CA MET A 89 -16.70 -1.03 6.73
C MET A 89 -16.12 -1.84 7.89
N ARG A 90 -14.93 -2.41 7.72
CA ARG A 90 -14.21 -3.10 8.80
C ARG A 90 -13.82 -2.14 9.92
N GLN A 91 -13.31 -0.96 9.60
CA GLN A 91 -12.97 0.06 10.60
C GLN A 91 -14.23 0.55 11.32
N TRP A 92 -15.32 0.76 10.59
CA TRP A 92 -16.60 1.15 11.17
C TRP A 92 -17.13 0.09 12.13
N ALA A 93 -17.15 -1.20 11.73
CA ALA A 93 -17.55 -2.30 12.60
C ALA A 93 -16.66 -2.40 13.86
N ARG A 94 -15.35 -2.14 13.73
CA ARG A 94 -14.43 -2.11 14.88
C ARG A 94 -14.79 -1.01 15.87
N ILE A 95 -15.09 0.19 15.37
CA ILE A 95 -15.50 1.32 16.21
C ILE A 95 -16.81 0.97 16.93
N VAL A 96 -17.82 0.46 16.20
CA VAL A 96 -19.11 0.05 16.78
C VAL A 96 -18.91 -0.97 17.89
N LEU A 97 -18.12 -2.03 17.67
CA LEU A 97 -17.85 -3.05 18.69
C LEU A 97 -17.15 -2.50 19.94
N VAL A 98 -16.24 -1.54 19.78
CA VAL A 98 -15.56 -0.89 20.91
C VAL A 98 -16.56 -0.04 21.70
N VAL A 99 -17.43 0.69 21.01
CA VAL A 99 -18.49 1.49 21.64
C VAL A 99 -19.51 0.61 22.35
N GLU A 100 -19.95 -0.50 21.74
CA GLU A 100 -20.88 -1.45 22.35
C GLU A 100 -20.33 -2.07 23.63
N ARG A 101 -19.03 -2.40 23.67
CA ARG A 101 -18.36 -2.88 24.89
C ARG A 101 -18.30 -1.86 26.02
N GLY A 102 -18.46 -0.57 25.71
CA GLY A 102 -18.57 0.49 26.70
C GLY A 102 -19.94 0.59 27.36
N VAL A 103 -20.97 -0.09 26.83
CA VAL A 103 -22.34 -0.02 27.34
C VAL A 103 -22.57 -1.08 28.44
N PRO A 104 -23.17 -0.73 29.59
CA PRO A 104 -23.50 -1.69 30.65
C PRO A 104 -24.40 -2.85 30.15
N PRO A 105 -24.18 -4.08 30.64
CA PRO A 105 -24.87 -5.28 30.13
C PRO A 105 -26.39 -5.25 30.31
N ALA A 106 -26.90 -4.54 31.33
CA ALA A 106 -28.33 -4.40 31.56
C ALA A 106 -29.05 -3.64 30.42
N ILE A 107 -28.42 -2.59 29.90
CA ILE A 107 -28.96 -1.78 28.80
C ILE A 107 -28.88 -2.56 27.48
N CYS A 108 -27.78 -3.28 27.26
CA CYS A 108 -27.60 -4.13 26.09
C CYS A 108 -28.67 -5.23 26.00
N LEU A 109 -28.98 -5.90 27.11
CA LEU A 109 -30.06 -6.90 27.17
C LEU A 109 -31.45 -6.30 26.90
N GLN A 110 -31.70 -5.09 27.40
CA GLN A 110 -32.96 -4.38 27.14
C GLN A 110 -33.08 -4.01 25.65
N GLN A 111 -32.00 -3.50 25.04
CA GLN A 111 -31.96 -3.20 23.61
C GLN A 111 -32.16 -4.46 22.77
N GLN A 112 -31.47 -5.57 23.09
CA GLN A 112 -31.65 -6.85 22.39
C GLN A 112 -33.10 -7.35 22.46
N ARG A 113 -33.77 -7.18 23.61
CA ARG A 113 -35.19 -7.54 23.77
C ARG A 113 -36.13 -6.66 22.95
N ASN A 114 -35.82 -5.36 22.84
CA ASN A 114 -36.63 -4.41 22.07
C ASN A 114 -36.53 -4.65 20.55
N TYR A 115 -35.34 -5.03 20.06
CA TYR A 115 -35.11 -5.28 18.63
C TYR A 115 -35.41 -6.72 18.19
N SER A 116 -35.72 -7.64 19.10
CA SER A 116 -36.04 -9.04 18.78
C SER A 116 -37.55 -9.30 18.71
N GLN A 117 -37.99 -10.06 17.69
CA GLN A 117 -39.38 -10.47 17.52
C GLN A 117 -39.58 -11.92 17.95
N ALA A 118 -40.77 -12.24 18.47
CA ALA A 118 -41.12 -13.61 18.85
C ALA A 118 -41.49 -14.42 17.59
N MET A 119 -40.83 -15.55 17.39
CA MET A 119 -41.18 -16.53 16.38
C MET A 119 -42.33 -17.43 16.86
N ALA A 120 -42.95 -18.17 15.93
CA ALA A 120 -44.02 -19.12 16.24
C ALA A 120 -43.60 -20.22 17.25
N ASP A 121 -42.30 -20.54 17.31
CA ASP A 121 -41.69 -21.48 18.27
C ASP A 121 -41.44 -20.87 19.66
N GLY A 122 -41.90 -19.65 19.92
CA GLY A 122 -41.72 -18.92 21.18
C GLY A 122 -40.31 -18.33 21.40
N ARG A 123 -39.33 -18.71 20.58
CA ARG A 123 -37.98 -18.12 20.58
C ARG A 123 -38.00 -16.70 20.02
N ARG A 124 -37.16 -15.82 20.56
CA ARG A 124 -36.97 -14.46 20.03
C ARG A 124 -35.79 -14.40 19.08
N ALA A 125 -35.97 -13.75 17.93
CA ALA A 125 -34.92 -13.58 16.92
C ALA A 125 -34.95 -12.16 16.35
N LEU A 126 -33.77 -11.64 15.98
CA LEU A 126 -33.63 -10.42 15.19
C LEU A 126 -33.79 -10.79 13.71
N VAL A 127 -34.78 -10.21 13.05
CA VAL A 127 -35.01 -10.41 11.62
C VAL A 127 -34.62 -9.12 10.90
N LEU A 128 -33.64 -9.22 10.01
CA LEU A 128 -33.19 -8.12 9.17
C LEU A 128 -33.60 -8.43 7.73
N ARG A 129 -34.28 -7.48 7.08
CA ARG A 129 -34.52 -7.54 5.64
C ARG A 129 -33.41 -6.73 4.97
N LEU A 130 -32.48 -7.41 4.33
CA LEU A 130 -31.46 -6.75 3.52
C LEU A 130 -32.03 -6.56 2.11
N GLU A 131 -32.25 -5.30 1.73
CA GLU A 131 -32.53 -4.90 0.35
C GLU A 131 -31.18 -4.83 -0.37
N HIS A 132 -30.92 -5.80 -1.24
CA HIS A 132 -29.74 -5.81 -2.10
C HIS A 132 -30.09 -5.23 -3.47
N ASN A 133 -29.18 -4.46 -4.05
CA ASN A 133 -29.29 -4.07 -5.45
C ASN A 133 -29.25 -5.34 -6.33
N GLU A 134 -29.90 -5.32 -7.50
CA GLU A 134 -29.98 -6.51 -8.36
C GLU A 134 -28.59 -7.04 -8.75
N ALA A 135 -27.60 -6.15 -8.93
CA ALA A 135 -26.21 -6.54 -9.17
C ALA A 135 -25.58 -7.32 -7.99
N GLU A 136 -25.78 -6.86 -6.74
CA GLU A 136 -25.22 -7.54 -5.55
C GLU A 136 -25.88 -8.90 -5.32
N LYS A 137 -27.19 -9.00 -5.61
CA LYS A 137 -27.96 -10.23 -5.50
C LYS A 137 -27.50 -11.29 -6.49
N GLU A 138 -27.12 -10.88 -7.69
CA GLU A 138 -26.58 -11.77 -8.73
C GLU A 138 -25.17 -12.27 -8.37
N GLU A 139 -24.31 -11.39 -7.84
CA GLU A 139 -23.01 -11.79 -7.29
C GLU A 139 -23.15 -12.80 -6.14
N LEU A 140 -24.06 -12.54 -5.20
CA LEU A 140 -24.36 -13.44 -4.07
C LEU A 140 -24.85 -14.82 -4.53
N ARG A 141 -25.69 -14.85 -5.58
CA ARG A 141 -26.15 -16.10 -6.20
C ARG A 141 -24.98 -16.87 -6.82
N CYS A 142 -24.16 -16.21 -7.63
CA CYS A 142 -22.98 -16.81 -8.25
C CYS A 142 -22.00 -17.38 -7.21
N ILE A 143 -21.76 -16.65 -6.11
CA ILE A 143 -20.91 -17.13 -5.01
C ILE A 143 -21.51 -18.39 -4.34
N SER A 144 -22.82 -18.41 -4.11
CA SER A 144 -23.50 -19.56 -3.51
C SER A 144 -23.44 -20.80 -4.41
N GLU A 145 -23.65 -20.61 -5.71
CA GLU A 145 -23.54 -21.65 -6.72
C GLU A 145 -22.11 -22.19 -6.84
N MET A 146 -21.11 -21.31 -6.89
CA MET A 146 -19.70 -21.71 -6.85
C MET A 146 -19.36 -22.52 -5.59
N ARG A 147 -19.87 -22.14 -4.42
CA ARG A 147 -19.64 -22.90 -3.17
C ARG A 147 -20.23 -24.29 -3.25
N THR A 148 -21.42 -24.41 -3.82
CA THR A 148 -22.13 -25.68 -3.97
C THR A 148 -21.39 -26.60 -4.94
N SER A 149 -21.03 -26.09 -6.12
CA SER A 149 -20.22 -26.79 -7.12
C SER A 149 -18.85 -27.25 -6.58
N ASN A 150 -18.17 -26.37 -5.85
CA ASN A 150 -16.88 -26.69 -5.23
C ASN A 150 -17.02 -27.79 -4.16
N LEU A 151 -18.09 -27.75 -3.35
CA LEU A 151 -18.36 -28.77 -2.34
C LEU A 151 -18.60 -30.14 -3.00
N GLU A 152 -19.41 -30.18 -4.05
CA GLU A 152 -19.65 -31.40 -4.83
C GLU A 152 -18.37 -31.96 -5.46
N SER A 153 -17.56 -31.08 -6.05
CA SER A 153 -16.26 -31.44 -6.63
C SER A 153 -15.32 -32.02 -5.58
N ARG A 154 -15.28 -31.44 -4.38
CA ARG A 154 -14.50 -31.98 -3.24
C ARG A 154 -15.02 -33.35 -2.81
N ASN A 155 -16.33 -33.53 -2.74
CA ASN A 155 -16.95 -34.80 -2.35
C ASN A 155 -16.70 -35.91 -3.40
N ARG A 156 -16.75 -35.59 -4.70
CA ARG A 156 -16.40 -36.53 -5.79
C ARG A 156 -14.94 -36.98 -5.69
N ARG A 157 -14.02 -36.04 -5.46
CA ARG A 157 -12.59 -36.36 -5.29
C ARG A 157 -12.32 -37.26 -4.07
N LYS A 158 -13.04 -37.04 -2.96
CA LYS A 158 -12.95 -37.90 -1.78
C LYS A 158 -13.43 -39.32 -2.06
N LYS A 159 -14.58 -39.49 -2.73
CA LYS A 159 -15.12 -40.83 -3.08
C LYS A 159 -14.17 -41.61 -3.98
N LEU A 160 -13.63 -40.97 -5.02
CA LEU A 160 -12.62 -41.57 -5.91
C LEU A 160 -11.36 -42.02 -5.16
N PHE A 161 -10.94 -41.23 -4.16
CA PHE A 161 -9.79 -41.58 -3.33
C PHE A 161 -10.08 -42.77 -2.41
N GLU A 162 -11.28 -42.85 -1.82
CA GLU A 162 -11.72 -43.99 -1.00
C GLU A 162 -11.90 -45.28 -1.83
N GLU A 163 -12.39 -45.17 -3.06
CA GLU A 163 -12.48 -46.30 -4.00
C GLU A 163 -11.09 -46.81 -4.39
N LYS A 164 -10.16 -45.92 -4.75
CA LYS A 164 -8.77 -46.31 -5.01
C LYS A 164 -8.12 -46.99 -3.80
N LYS A 165 -8.36 -46.48 -2.59
CA LYS A 165 -7.84 -47.09 -1.35
C LYS A 165 -8.44 -48.47 -1.08
N ARG A 166 -9.71 -48.69 -1.44
CA ARG A 166 -10.36 -50.01 -1.37
C ARG A 166 -9.81 -50.99 -2.39
N ASN A 167 -9.47 -50.53 -3.60
CA ASN A 167 -8.94 -51.40 -4.66
C ASN A 167 -7.44 -51.77 -4.50
N ILE A 168 -6.75 -51.17 -3.53
CA ILE A 168 -5.31 -51.43 -3.25
C ILE A 168 -5.14 -52.39 -2.05
N LYS A 169 -6.21 -52.69 -1.30
CA LYS A 169 -6.22 -53.72 -0.25
C LYS A 169 -6.77 -55.03 -0.78
#